data_AF-A0A956IQA3-F1
#
_entry.id   AF-A0A956IQA3-F1
#
_cell.length_a   1.000
_cell.length_b   1.000
_cell.length_c   1.000
_cell.angle_alpha   90.00
_cell.angle_beta   90.00
_cell.angle_gamma   90.00
#
_symmetry.space_group_name_H-M   'P 1'
#
loop_
_entity.id
_entity.type
_entity.pdbx_description
1 polymer ?
#
loop_
_entity_poly.entity_id
_entity_poly.type
_entity_poly.pdbx_seq_one_letter_code
_entity_poly.pdbx_strand_id
1 'polypeptide(L)'
;MHKRKKLGGGIEWTGKTRWNPLVGCSKVTQACKHCYAIEVAVGNVRRFQALVEARLYEHTLTWKQLMALATVRASVDGGGWSRRAALAWHKLADPLLWSKPRLVFPNSMSDLLHESLDDDTVLGLYGIMAYATKHTFQALTKRPERLAKLTWQLQSREWGSTCTSASRLHHYARALLEGAPAAVHATVMDVEVPGLTSLVRESLAAAGRDAVQRDVDRALRALEAAQAELGARRGFQGENIWWGTSVGSHEDLERFWPPLARAHVAHRWLSIEPLLGEVRLRRVVVDHPIQDPWLPLTTRQIELDALSRGIPSGVQVEWVVVGGESVQPGQTPRPMPIAAAERIIADCQAAGVPVFFKQMGKQTIDASGLVQIGERAKGVPYEDAPDHLKVRELPAAFLRYER
;
A
#
# COMPACT_ATOMS: atom_id res chain seq x y z
N MET A 1 -18.78 30.25 -6.43
CA MET A 1 -18.86 28.87 -6.94
C MET A 1 -17.49 28.39 -7.42
N HIS A 2 -16.68 27.81 -6.53
CA HIS A 2 -15.40 27.19 -6.92
C HIS A 2 -15.64 25.71 -7.24
N LYS A 3 -15.73 25.35 -8.52
CA LYS A 3 -15.74 23.95 -8.96
C LYS A 3 -14.36 23.35 -8.67
N ARG A 4 -14.20 22.71 -7.50
CA ARG A 4 -13.04 21.84 -7.22
C ARG A 4 -13.05 20.71 -8.25
N LYS A 5 -12.02 20.66 -9.12
CA LYS A 5 -11.84 19.62 -10.14
C LYS A 5 -11.88 18.24 -9.46
N LYS A 6 -12.78 17.36 -9.92
CA LYS A 6 -12.77 15.94 -9.56
C LYS A 6 -11.38 15.35 -9.87
N LEU A 7 -10.74 14.78 -8.85
CA LEU A 7 -9.66 13.82 -9.05
C LEU A 7 -10.28 12.60 -9.75
N GLY A 8 -10.18 12.55 -11.09
CA GLY A 8 -10.87 11.54 -11.89
C GLY A 8 -10.44 10.10 -11.58
N GLY A 9 -11.38 9.15 -11.71
CA GLY A 9 -11.20 7.70 -11.94
C GLY A 9 -10.38 6.84 -10.97
N GLY A 10 -9.63 7.43 -10.04
CA GLY A 10 -8.68 6.76 -9.14
C GLY A 10 -9.15 6.69 -7.69
N ILE A 11 -8.25 6.22 -6.81
CA ILE A 11 -8.43 6.33 -5.35
C ILE A 11 -8.37 7.82 -5.00
N GLU A 12 -9.48 8.38 -4.53
CA GLU A 12 -9.74 9.84 -4.54
C GLU A 12 -8.75 10.68 -3.72
N TRP A 13 -8.13 10.07 -2.72
CA TRP A 13 -7.16 10.72 -1.83
C TRP A 13 -5.70 10.50 -2.27
N THR A 14 -5.46 9.76 -3.36
CA THR A 14 -4.12 9.56 -3.95
C THR A 14 -3.90 10.44 -5.17
N GLY A 15 -2.63 10.65 -5.52
CA GLY A 15 -2.28 11.18 -6.84
C GLY A 15 -2.73 10.23 -7.96
N LYS A 16 -2.81 10.73 -9.20
CA LYS A 16 -3.21 9.93 -10.38
C LYS A 16 -2.26 8.76 -10.70
N THR A 17 -1.12 8.66 -10.02
CA THR A 17 -0.08 7.67 -10.30
C THR A 17 -0.19 6.47 -9.36
N ARG A 18 -0.28 5.28 -9.94
CA ARG A 18 -0.14 4.01 -9.24
C ARG A 18 1.15 3.33 -9.70
N TRP A 19 1.89 2.80 -8.75
CA TRP A 19 3.02 1.92 -9.02
C TRP A 19 2.68 0.58 -8.40
N ASN A 20 2.37 -0.47 -9.16
CA ASN A 20 2.07 -1.77 -8.55
C ASN A 20 3.20 -2.73 -8.91
N PRO A 21 4.34 -2.69 -8.18
CA PRO A 21 5.44 -3.64 -8.37
C PRO A 21 5.07 -5.04 -7.87
N LEU A 22 3.97 -5.17 -7.13
CA LEU A 22 3.46 -6.42 -6.60
C LEU A 22 1.98 -6.58 -6.94
N VAL A 23 1.57 -7.82 -7.18
CA VAL A 23 0.17 -8.24 -7.27
C VAL A 23 -0.02 -9.47 -6.38
N GLY A 24 -1.14 -9.53 -5.65
CA GLY A 24 -1.42 -10.62 -4.73
C GLY A 24 -1.35 -10.21 -3.26
N CYS A 25 -2.14 -10.86 -2.41
CA CYS A 25 -2.25 -10.55 -0.99
C CYS A 25 -2.84 -11.73 -0.18
N SER A 26 -2.90 -11.61 1.15
CA SER A 26 -3.63 -12.48 2.08
C SER A 26 -4.60 -11.61 2.89
N LYS A 27 -5.85 -12.07 3.07
CA LYS A 27 -6.84 -11.38 3.90
C LYS A 27 -6.37 -11.40 5.36
N VAL A 28 -6.38 -10.24 6.04
CA VAL A 28 -5.90 -10.09 7.43
C VAL A 28 -7.04 -9.76 8.39
N THR A 29 -7.93 -8.84 8.01
CA THR A 29 -9.02 -8.36 8.87
C THR A 29 -10.37 -8.41 8.16
N GLN A 30 -11.45 -8.11 8.88
CA GLN A 30 -12.80 -8.03 8.32
C GLN A 30 -12.92 -7.00 7.19
N ALA A 31 -12.11 -5.95 7.20
CA ALA A 31 -12.02 -4.98 6.09
C ALA A 31 -11.68 -5.65 4.74
N CYS A 32 -11.04 -6.82 4.73
CA CYS A 32 -10.67 -7.55 3.50
C CYS A 32 -11.82 -8.36 2.87
N LYS A 33 -13.02 -8.43 3.49
CA LYS A 33 -14.14 -9.26 3.03
C LYS A 33 -14.56 -8.93 1.60
N HIS A 34 -14.77 -7.65 1.28
CA HIS A 34 -15.22 -7.15 -0.03
C HIS A 34 -14.08 -6.48 -0.83
N CYS A 35 -12.92 -7.14 -0.90
CA CYS A 35 -11.74 -6.59 -1.55
C CYS A 35 -11.91 -6.47 -3.08
N TYR A 36 -11.99 -5.23 -3.61
CA TYR A 36 -12.13 -4.98 -5.05
C TYR A 36 -10.97 -5.54 -5.89
N ALA A 37 -9.77 -5.61 -5.32
CA ALA A 37 -8.57 -6.00 -6.06
C ALA A 37 -8.60 -7.49 -6.48
N ILE A 38 -9.35 -8.32 -5.73
CA ILE A 38 -9.63 -9.71 -6.10
C ILE A 38 -10.44 -9.76 -7.41
N GLU A 39 -11.55 -9.02 -7.48
CA GLU A 39 -12.40 -8.99 -8.68
C GLU A 39 -11.65 -8.48 -9.91
N VAL A 40 -10.82 -7.45 -9.75
CA VAL A 40 -9.97 -6.94 -10.83
C VAL A 40 -8.97 -7.99 -11.28
N ALA A 41 -8.32 -8.69 -10.35
CA ALA A 41 -7.36 -9.75 -10.66
C ALA A 41 -8.04 -10.93 -11.38
N VAL A 42 -9.16 -11.42 -10.86
CA VAL A 42 -9.97 -12.50 -11.48
C VAL A 42 -10.44 -12.09 -12.87
N GLY A 43 -10.92 -10.85 -13.04
CA GLY A 43 -11.33 -10.34 -14.34
C GLY A 43 -10.19 -10.28 -15.35
N ASN A 44 -8.97 -9.96 -14.93
CA ASN A 44 -7.80 -9.97 -15.80
C ASN A 44 -7.40 -11.40 -16.21
N VAL A 45 -7.48 -12.35 -15.29
CA VAL A 45 -7.25 -13.78 -15.59
C VAL A 45 -8.23 -14.28 -16.64
N ARG A 46 -9.54 -14.03 -16.46
CA ARG A 46 -10.58 -14.45 -17.42
C ARG A 46 -10.39 -13.86 -18.80
N ARG A 47 -10.08 -12.54 -18.88
CA ARG A 47 -9.82 -11.87 -20.16
C ARG A 47 -8.64 -12.48 -20.90
N PHE A 48 -7.59 -12.85 -20.17
CA PHE A 48 -6.44 -13.49 -20.77
C PHE A 48 -6.72 -14.91 -21.23
N GLN A 49 -7.41 -15.73 -20.42
CA GLN A 49 -7.81 -17.09 -20.82
C GLN A 49 -8.58 -17.04 -22.14
N ALA A 50 -9.53 -16.10 -22.27
CA ALA A 50 -10.26 -15.88 -23.52
C ALA A 50 -9.35 -15.50 -24.71
N LEU A 51 -8.31 -14.67 -24.51
CA LEU A 51 -7.35 -14.33 -25.56
C LEU A 51 -6.51 -15.53 -26.01
N VAL A 52 -6.10 -16.37 -25.07
CA VAL A 52 -5.34 -17.59 -25.35
C VAL A 52 -6.20 -18.62 -26.07
N GLU A 53 -7.42 -18.86 -25.60
CA GLU A 53 -8.40 -19.75 -26.25
C GLU A 53 -8.72 -19.29 -27.68
N ALA A 54 -8.85 -17.98 -27.90
CA ALA A 54 -9.07 -17.40 -29.22
C ALA A 54 -7.82 -17.41 -30.13
N ARG A 55 -6.67 -17.90 -29.64
CA ARG A 55 -5.36 -17.89 -30.35
C ARG A 55 -4.95 -16.50 -30.85
N LEU A 56 -5.41 -15.43 -30.21
CA LEU A 56 -5.10 -14.04 -30.62
C LEU A 56 -3.72 -13.56 -30.10
N TYR A 57 -2.90 -14.48 -29.59
CA TYR A 57 -1.66 -14.14 -28.89
C TYR A 57 -0.56 -13.56 -29.79
N GLU A 58 -0.54 -13.91 -31.07
CA GLU A 58 0.47 -13.45 -32.03
C GLU A 58 0.39 -11.94 -32.30
N HIS A 59 -0.73 -11.29 -31.98
CA HIS A 59 -0.94 -9.86 -32.24
C HIS A 59 -1.35 -9.04 -31.01
N THR A 60 -1.70 -9.68 -29.88
CA THR A 60 -2.23 -8.95 -28.71
C THR A 60 -1.65 -9.33 -27.36
N LEU A 61 -0.94 -10.46 -27.22
CA LEU A 61 -0.31 -10.80 -25.94
C LEU A 61 0.97 -10.00 -25.73
N THR A 62 0.87 -8.97 -24.90
CA THR A 62 2.04 -8.27 -24.36
C THR A 62 2.62 -9.10 -23.22
N TRP A 63 3.94 -9.17 -23.13
CA TRP A 63 4.62 -9.79 -21.98
C TRP A 63 4.18 -9.17 -20.63
N LYS A 64 3.72 -7.91 -20.62
CA LYS A 64 3.11 -7.23 -19.46
C LYS A 64 1.84 -7.94 -18.98
N GLN A 65 0.98 -8.38 -19.89
CA GLN A 65 -0.20 -9.18 -19.55
C GLN A 65 0.23 -10.53 -18.98
N LEU A 66 1.22 -11.18 -19.58
CA LEU A 66 1.73 -12.47 -19.10
C LEU A 66 2.32 -12.38 -17.68
N MET A 67 3.10 -11.33 -17.38
CA MET A 67 3.60 -11.05 -16.03
C MET A 67 2.49 -10.73 -15.04
N ALA A 68 1.41 -10.06 -15.47
CA ALA A 68 0.24 -9.84 -14.62
C ALA A 68 -0.49 -11.14 -14.25
N LEU A 69 -0.31 -12.23 -15.00
CA LEU A 69 -0.94 -13.53 -14.72
C LEU A 69 -0.04 -14.44 -13.91
N ALA A 70 1.27 -14.43 -14.21
CA ALA A 70 2.26 -15.09 -13.38
C ALA A 70 2.18 -14.65 -11.91
N THR A 71 1.82 -13.37 -11.71
CA THR A 71 1.64 -12.78 -10.39
C THR A 71 0.27 -13.03 -9.76
N VAL A 72 -0.73 -13.41 -10.57
CA VAL A 72 -2.06 -13.85 -10.14
C VAL A 72 -2.13 -15.37 -10.33
N ARG A 73 -1.24 -16.11 -9.66
CA ARG A 73 -1.34 -17.58 -9.61
C ARG A 73 -2.74 -17.90 -9.09
N ALA A 74 -3.48 -18.68 -9.88
CA ALA A 74 -4.92 -18.87 -9.86
C ALA A 74 -5.52 -18.85 -8.45
N SER A 75 -6.61 -18.09 -8.30
CA SER A 75 -7.55 -18.30 -7.22
C SER A 75 -7.98 -19.76 -7.26
N VAL A 76 -7.42 -20.59 -6.39
CA VAL A 76 -7.82 -21.99 -6.30
C VAL A 76 -9.26 -21.98 -5.80
N ASP A 77 -10.17 -22.38 -6.69
CA ASP A 77 -11.58 -22.71 -6.46
C ASP A 77 -12.33 -21.78 -5.49
N GLY A 78 -12.77 -20.62 -6.00
CA GLY A 78 -13.69 -19.73 -5.27
C GLY A 78 -13.43 -18.22 -5.36
N GLY A 79 -12.55 -17.77 -6.27
CA GLY A 79 -12.40 -16.33 -6.57
C GLY A 79 -11.75 -15.50 -5.46
N GLY A 80 -10.70 -16.01 -4.82
CA GLY A 80 -9.91 -15.30 -3.81
C GLY A 80 -8.41 -15.18 -4.12
N TRP A 81 -7.65 -14.47 -3.30
CA TRP A 81 -6.19 -14.43 -3.43
C TRP A 81 -5.52 -15.77 -3.07
N SER A 82 -4.42 -16.09 -3.75
CA SER A 82 -3.60 -17.30 -3.53
C SER A 82 -2.70 -17.27 -2.29
N ARG A 83 -2.87 -16.26 -1.42
CA ARG A 83 -2.02 -16.00 -0.24
C ARG A 83 -0.54 -15.80 -0.56
N ARG A 84 -0.24 -15.37 -1.78
CA ARG A 84 1.11 -15.00 -2.24
C ARG A 84 1.06 -13.63 -2.90
N ALA A 85 2.12 -12.87 -2.74
CA ALA A 85 2.41 -11.69 -3.54
C ALA A 85 3.55 -12.01 -4.50
N ALA A 86 3.45 -11.49 -5.71
CA ALA A 86 4.40 -11.75 -6.77
C ALA A 86 4.78 -10.46 -7.49
N LEU A 87 6.04 -10.41 -7.94
CA LEU A 87 6.65 -9.21 -8.50
C LEU A 87 6.26 -9.00 -9.96
N ALA A 88 5.79 -7.81 -10.26
CA ALA A 88 5.67 -7.28 -11.61
C ALA A 88 7.04 -6.70 -12.01
N TRP A 89 7.98 -7.57 -12.39
CA TRP A 89 9.37 -7.21 -12.74
C TRP A 89 9.50 -5.99 -13.66
N HIS A 90 8.58 -5.91 -14.64
CA HIS A 90 8.46 -4.81 -15.61
C HIS A 90 8.13 -3.43 -15.05
N LYS A 91 7.74 -3.37 -13.78
CA LYS A 91 7.38 -2.14 -13.08
C LYS A 91 8.45 -1.70 -12.11
N LEU A 92 9.41 -2.54 -11.74
CA LEU A 92 10.34 -2.24 -10.65
C LEU A 92 11.11 -0.94 -10.89
N ALA A 93 11.60 -0.74 -12.11
CA ALA A 93 12.37 0.44 -12.50
C ALA A 93 11.54 1.74 -12.60
N ASP A 94 10.21 1.65 -12.77
CA ASP A 94 9.34 2.78 -13.11
C ASP A 94 9.62 4.05 -12.27
N PRO A 95 9.71 3.99 -10.92
CA PRO A 95 9.84 5.21 -10.12
C PRO A 95 11.18 5.92 -10.28
N LEU A 96 12.25 5.19 -10.60
CA LEU A 96 13.57 5.79 -10.86
C LEU A 96 13.63 6.44 -12.25
N LEU A 97 12.79 5.98 -13.19
CA LEU A 97 12.79 6.42 -14.58
C LEU A 97 11.80 7.56 -14.88
N TRP A 98 10.85 7.83 -14.00
CA TRP A 98 9.90 8.91 -14.20
C TRP A 98 10.57 10.29 -14.12
N SER A 99 10.21 11.17 -15.05
CA SER A 99 10.80 12.52 -15.16
C SER A 99 10.08 13.56 -14.31
N LYS A 100 8.75 13.48 -14.20
CA LYS A 100 7.93 14.46 -13.47
C LYS A 100 7.66 14.03 -12.04
N PRO A 101 7.75 14.90 -11.03
CA PRO A 101 7.31 14.63 -9.66
C PRO A 101 5.88 14.08 -9.62
N ARG A 102 5.64 13.10 -8.74
CA ARG A 102 4.35 12.38 -8.65
C ARG A 102 4.04 12.05 -7.20
N LEU A 103 2.76 12.08 -6.86
CA LEU A 103 2.21 11.44 -5.68
C LEU A 103 1.77 10.02 -6.09
N VAL A 104 2.38 9.00 -5.48
CA VAL A 104 2.37 7.61 -5.95
C VAL A 104 1.74 6.71 -4.90
N PHE A 105 0.75 5.92 -5.29
CA PHE A 105 0.22 4.85 -4.45
C PHE A 105 0.82 3.50 -4.91
N PRO A 106 1.67 2.84 -4.08
CA PRO A 106 2.52 1.74 -4.51
C PRO A 106 1.88 0.33 -4.39
N ASN A 107 0.67 0.24 -3.84
CA ASN A 107 0.10 -1.07 -3.47
C ASN A 107 -1.42 -1.10 -3.56
N SER A 108 -1.94 -0.72 -4.74
CA SER A 108 -3.38 -0.79 -5.02
C SER A 108 -3.88 -2.20 -5.34
N MET A 109 -2.99 -3.17 -5.47
CA MET A 109 -3.30 -4.55 -5.87
C MET A 109 -2.59 -5.59 -4.98
N SER A 110 -1.99 -5.16 -3.86
CA SER A 110 -1.08 -5.97 -3.05
C SER A 110 -0.81 -5.32 -1.68
N ASP A 111 0.03 -5.96 -0.87
CA ASP A 111 0.64 -5.38 0.33
C ASP A 111 2.17 -5.48 0.16
N LEU A 112 2.91 -4.38 0.29
CA LEU A 112 4.37 -4.37 0.08
C LEU A 112 5.12 -5.23 1.11
N LEU A 113 4.49 -5.50 2.26
CA LEU A 113 5.08 -6.24 3.37
C LEU A 113 4.55 -7.67 3.46
N HIS A 114 3.98 -8.18 2.36
CA HIS A 114 3.35 -9.50 2.32
C HIS A 114 4.31 -10.63 2.72
N GLU A 115 3.91 -11.48 3.67
CA GLU A 115 4.71 -12.55 4.30
C GLU A 115 5.37 -13.54 3.33
N SER A 116 4.82 -13.69 2.13
CA SER A 116 5.38 -14.57 1.09
C SER A 116 6.62 -14.01 0.38
N LEU A 117 6.91 -12.71 0.56
CA LEU A 117 8.13 -12.08 0.05
C LEU A 117 9.24 -12.28 1.06
N ASP A 118 10.48 -12.45 0.62
CA ASP A 118 11.65 -12.40 1.49
C ASP A 118 11.94 -10.96 1.95
N ASP A 119 12.69 -10.82 3.06
CA ASP A 119 12.99 -9.53 3.66
C ASP A 119 13.83 -8.63 2.71
N ASP A 120 14.72 -9.21 1.91
CA ASP A 120 15.59 -8.49 0.97
C ASP A 120 14.79 -7.86 -0.17
N THR A 121 13.81 -8.59 -0.72
CA THR A 121 12.86 -8.08 -1.71
C THR A 121 12.10 -6.87 -1.17
N VAL A 122 11.60 -6.96 0.06
CA VAL A 122 10.85 -5.87 0.69
C VAL A 122 11.74 -4.63 0.89
N LEU A 123 12.97 -4.84 1.38
CA LEU A 123 13.96 -3.78 1.56
C LEU A 123 14.41 -3.19 0.21
N GLY A 124 14.45 -3.99 -0.85
CA GLY A 124 14.75 -3.52 -2.20
C GLY A 124 13.65 -2.62 -2.76
N LEU A 125 12.38 -3.00 -2.57
CA LEU A 125 11.23 -2.15 -2.92
C LEU A 125 11.20 -0.86 -2.10
N TYR A 126 11.51 -0.94 -0.81
CA TYR A 126 11.71 0.24 0.03
C TYR A 126 12.80 1.12 -0.59
N GLY A 127 13.99 0.57 -0.85
CA GLY A 127 15.10 1.33 -1.41
C GLY A 127 14.75 2.01 -2.73
N ILE A 128 14.07 1.33 -3.65
CA ILE A 128 13.58 1.96 -4.90
C ILE A 128 12.71 3.19 -4.60
N MET A 129 11.76 3.09 -3.66
CA MET A 129 10.93 4.25 -3.26
C MET A 129 11.77 5.36 -2.64
N ALA A 130 12.69 5.01 -1.74
CA ALA A 130 13.47 5.97 -0.97
C ALA A 130 14.45 6.76 -1.85
N TYR A 131 15.03 6.11 -2.86
CA TYR A 131 15.95 6.74 -3.81
C TYR A 131 15.23 7.52 -4.91
N ALA A 132 13.95 7.23 -5.15
CA ALA A 132 13.10 7.99 -6.05
C ALA A 132 12.58 9.30 -5.41
N THR A 133 13.49 10.11 -4.86
CA THR A 133 13.24 11.28 -3.98
C THR A 133 12.37 12.38 -4.61
N LYS A 134 12.31 12.44 -5.94
CA LYS A 134 11.45 13.36 -6.69
C LYS A 134 9.95 13.04 -6.54
N HIS A 135 9.59 11.84 -6.08
CA HIS A 135 8.21 11.40 -5.88
C HIS A 135 7.90 11.24 -4.41
N THR A 136 6.63 11.39 -4.06
CA THR A 136 6.11 11.05 -2.73
C THR A 136 5.30 9.77 -2.82
N PHE A 137 5.62 8.78 -2.01
CA PHE A 137 4.93 7.50 -1.97
C PHE A 137 3.98 7.45 -0.77
N GLN A 138 2.77 6.95 -0.98
CA GLN A 138 1.78 6.71 0.07
C GLN A 138 1.57 5.20 0.20
N ALA A 139 2.41 4.52 0.97
CA ALA A 139 2.31 3.08 1.15
C ALA A 139 1.28 2.73 2.25
N LEU A 140 0.48 1.69 2.04
CA LEU A 140 -0.54 1.25 3.01
C LEU A 140 -0.45 -0.25 3.32
N THR A 141 -0.23 -0.65 4.56
CA THR A 141 -0.06 -2.07 4.93
C THR A 141 -1.02 -2.52 6.03
N LYS A 142 -1.32 -3.83 6.08
CA LYS A 142 -1.93 -4.48 7.25
C LYS A 142 -0.92 -5.31 8.06
N ARG A 143 0.38 -5.14 7.77
CA ARG A 143 1.50 -5.85 8.41
C ARG A 143 2.55 -4.87 8.97
N PRO A 144 2.15 -3.84 9.73
CA PRO A 144 3.09 -2.85 10.27
C PRO A 144 4.16 -3.45 11.20
N GLU A 145 3.91 -4.61 11.82
CA GLU A 145 4.90 -5.36 12.60
C GLU A 145 6.13 -5.73 11.79
N ARG A 146 5.93 -6.09 10.52
CA ARG A 146 7.03 -6.39 9.60
C ARG A 146 7.79 -5.12 9.22
N LEU A 147 7.09 -4.00 9.03
CA LEU A 147 7.74 -2.70 8.80
C LEU A 147 8.63 -2.33 9.98
N ALA A 148 8.12 -2.48 11.20
CA ALA A 148 8.85 -2.19 12.43
C ALA A 148 10.13 -3.04 12.53
N LYS A 149 10.00 -4.36 12.31
CA LYS A 149 11.14 -5.30 12.28
C LYS A 149 12.20 -4.87 11.26
N LEU A 150 11.80 -4.66 10.00
CA LEU A 150 12.72 -4.36 8.90
C LEU A 150 13.41 -2.99 9.09
N THR A 151 12.66 -1.98 9.50
CA THR A 151 13.22 -0.64 9.73
C THR A 151 14.15 -0.60 10.95
N TRP A 152 13.90 -1.42 11.96
CA TRP A 152 14.84 -1.64 13.06
C TRP A 152 16.14 -2.29 12.59
N GLN A 153 16.06 -3.33 11.75
CA GLN A 153 17.24 -3.99 11.17
C GLN A 153 18.09 -3.02 10.33
N LEU A 154 17.46 -2.08 9.62
CA LEU A 154 18.19 -1.01 8.90
C LEU A 154 18.97 -0.07 9.83
N GLN A 155 18.63 -0.01 11.12
CA GLN A 155 19.36 0.75 12.14
C GLN A 155 20.36 -0.11 12.93
N SER A 156 20.32 -1.45 12.81
CA SER A 156 21.16 -2.34 13.61
C SER A 156 22.66 -2.14 13.31
N ARG A 157 23.53 -2.42 14.28
CA ARG A 157 24.99 -2.25 14.12
C ARG A 157 25.67 -3.38 13.33
N GLU A 158 24.92 -4.39 12.90
CA GLU A 158 25.45 -5.60 12.26
C GLU A 158 26.16 -5.32 10.93
N TRP A 159 25.82 -4.22 10.26
CA TRP A 159 26.47 -3.78 9.01
C TRP A 159 27.74 -2.93 9.22
N GLY A 160 28.27 -2.87 10.45
CA GLY A 160 29.39 -2.01 10.80
C GLY A 160 28.97 -0.55 11.03
N SER A 161 29.74 0.18 11.83
CA SER A 161 29.44 1.55 12.28
C SER A 161 29.47 2.61 11.17
N THR A 162 30.03 2.28 10.01
CA THR A 162 30.19 3.19 8.86
C THR A 162 29.07 3.06 7.83
N CYS A 163 28.28 1.97 7.85
CA CYS A 163 27.22 1.73 6.86
C CYS A 163 25.90 2.40 7.28
N THR A 164 25.51 3.44 6.54
CA THR A 164 24.28 4.22 6.74
C THR A 164 23.03 3.42 6.31
N SER A 165 21.86 3.77 6.87
CA SER A 165 20.58 3.19 6.44
C SER A 165 20.29 3.44 4.96
N ALA A 166 20.70 4.60 4.42
CA ALA A 166 20.68 4.90 2.99
C ALA A 166 21.48 3.85 2.20
N SER A 167 22.77 3.67 2.50
CA SER A 167 23.62 2.71 1.80
C SER A 167 23.12 1.25 1.88
N ARG A 168 22.46 0.86 2.96
CA ARG A 168 21.80 -0.46 3.06
C ARG A 168 20.61 -0.55 2.10
N LEU A 169 19.72 0.44 2.11
CA LEU A 169 18.59 0.48 1.17
C LEU A 169 19.05 0.52 -0.29
N HIS A 170 20.16 1.22 -0.59
CA HIS A 170 20.81 1.18 -1.89
C HIS A 170 21.22 -0.24 -2.29
N HIS A 171 21.91 -0.94 -1.39
CA HIS A 171 22.36 -2.32 -1.63
C HIS A 171 21.18 -3.24 -1.99
N TYR A 172 20.10 -3.22 -1.20
CA TYR A 172 18.92 -4.03 -1.49
C TYR A 172 18.21 -3.63 -2.78
N ALA A 173 18.07 -2.33 -3.05
CA ALA A 173 17.44 -1.85 -4.29
C ALA A 173 18.25 -2.27 -5.53
N ARG A 174 19.57 -2.14 -5.45
CA ARG A 174 20.49 -2.56 -6.51
C ARG A 174 20.38 -4.07 -6.76
N ALA A 175 20.49 -4.88 -5.71
CA ALA A 175 20.40 -6.34 -5.81
C ALA A 175 19.06 -6.80 -6.42
N LEU A 176 17.95 -6.19 -6.01
CA LEU A 176 16.62 -6.49 -6.56
C LEU A 176 16.53 -6.13 -8.05
N LEU A 177 17.09 -4.98 -8.46
CA LEU A 177 17.10 -4.55 -9.86
C LEU A 177 18.00 -5.44 -10.73
N GLU A 178 19.21 -5.78 -10.26
CA GLU A 178 20.15 -6.65 -10.97
C GLU A 178 19.60 -8.08 -11.15
N GLY A 179 18.85 -8.59 -10.17
CA GLY A 179 18.22 -9.91 -10.24
C GLY A 179 16.96 -9.98 -11.11
N ALA A 180 16.33 -8.83 -11.40
CA ALA A 180 15.04 -8.79 -12.09
C ALA A 180 15.03 -9.46 -13.49
N PRO A 181 16.03 -9.26 -14.37
CA PRO A 181 16.06 -9.90 -15.69
C PRO A 181 16.11 -11.42 -15.59
N ALA A 182 16.92 -11.99 -14.68
CA ALA A 182 16.98 -13.44 -14.49
C ALA A 182 15.63 -14.00 -13.97
N ALA A 183 15.00 -13.28 -13.04
CA ALA A 183 13.74 -13.70 -12.43
C ALA A 183 12.55 -13.69 -13.39
N VAL A 184 12.56 -12.86 -14.45
CA VAL A 184 11.51 -12.85 -15.48
C VAL A 184 11.37 -14.23 -16.15
N HIS A 185 12.48 -14.87 -16.52
CA HIS A 185 12.41 -16.17 -17.20
C HIS A 185 11.81 -17.24 -16.31
N ALA A 186 12.32 -17.37 -15.07
CA ALA A 186 11.75 -18.30 -14.10
C ALA A 186 10.26 -18.06 -13.89
N THR A 187 9.86 -16.80 -13.72
CA THR A 187 8.46 -16.40 -13.53
C THR A 187 7.58 -16.80 -14.72
N VAL A 188 8.04 -16.63 -15.98
CA VAL A 188 7.29 -17.04 -17.18
C VAL A 188 7.14 -18.56 -17.24
N MET A 189 8.21 -19.30 -16.93
CA MET A 189 8.25 -20.75 -17.06
C MET A 189 7.40 -21.46 -15.99
N ASP A 190 7.26 -20.85 -14.82
CA ASP A 190 6.41 -21.36 -13.73
C ASP A 190 4.90 -21.17 -13.96
N VAL A 191 4.50 -20.44 -15.01
CA VAL A 191 3.08 -20.24 -15.36
C VAL A 191 2.59 -21.34 -16.30
N GLU A 192 1.74 -22.20 -15.77
CA GLU A 192 0.96 -23.13 -16.59
C GLU A 192 -0.27 -22.42 -17.16
N VAL A 193 -0.25 -22.15 -18.46
CA VAL A 193 -1.39 -21.62 -19.21
C VAL A 193 -1.79 -22.65 -20.26
N PRO A 194 -3.01 -23.25 -20.16
CA PRO A 194 -3.54 -24.13 -21.20
C PRO A 194 -3.54 -23.43 -22.56
N GLY A 195 -3.03 -24.10 -23.60
CA GLY A 195 -2.95 -23.56 -24.96
C GLY A 195 -1.71 -22.74 -25.28
N LEU A 196 -0.84 -22.43 -24.31
CA LEU A 196 0.47 -21.82 -24.58
C LEU A 196 1.57 -22.89 -24.72
N THR A 197 2.25 -22.93 -25.86
CA THR A 197 3.37 -23.86 -26.09
C THR A 197 4.63 -23.44 -25.34
N SER A 198 5.55 -24.38 -25.09
CA SER A 198 6.87 -24.07 -24.49
C SER A 198 7.65 -23.05 -25.33
N LEU A 199 7.65 -23.21 -26.66
CA LEU A 199 8.34 -22.31 -27.59
C LEU A 199 7.85 -20.85 -27.49
N VAL A 200 6.53 -20.65 -27.37
CA VAL A 200 5.95 -19.32 -27.18
C VAL A 200 6.33 -18.75 -25.82
N ARG A 201 6.31 -19.56 -24.76
CA ARG A 201 6.78 -19.13 -23.43
C ARG A 201 8.26 -18.71 -23.46
N GLU A 202 9.12 -19.45 -24.15
CA GLU A 202 10.55 -19.15 -24.26
C GLU A 202 10.79 -17.84 -24.99
N SER A 203 10.12 -17.63 -26.11
CA SER A 203 10.21 -16.40 -26.90
C SER A 203 9.72 -15.18 -26.10
N LEU A 204 8.60 -15.32 -25.39
CA LEU A 204 8.06 -14.25 -24.53
C LEU A 204 8.97 -13.97 -23.33
N ALA A 205 9.55 -15.00 -22.73
CA ALA A 205 10.50 -14.84 -21.66
C ALA A 205 11.75 -14.11 -22.12
N ALA A 206 12.30 -14.45 -23.30
CA ALA A 206 13.44 -13.73 -23.87
C ALA A 206 13.13 -12.25 -24.11
N ALA A 207 12.02 -11.96 -24.80
CA ALA A 207 11.59 -10.59 -25.05
C ALA A 207 11.34 -9.79 -23.76
N GLY A 208 10.75 -10.43 -22.75
CA GLY A 208 10.52 -9.85 -21.43
C GLY A 208 11.83 -9.55 -20.69
N ARG A 209 12.79 -10.48 -20.72
CA ARG A 209 14.13 -10.29 -20.13
C ARG A 209 14.83 -9.07 -20.73
N ASP A 210 14.87 -8.97 -22.05
CA ASP A 210 15.55 -7.86 -22.74
C ASP A 210 14.89 -6.51 -22.44
N ALA A 211 13.55 -6.49 -22.36
CA ALA A 211 12.82 -5.29 -21.99
C ALA A 211 13.11 -4.86 -20.54
N VAL A 212 13.09 -5.80 -19.59
CA VAL A 212 13.43 -5.52 -18.19
C VAL A 212 14.89 -5.08 -18.06
N GLN A 213 15.83 -5.73 -18.75
CA GLN A 213 17.25 -5.39 -18.69
C GLN A 213 17.50 -3.92 -19.08
N ARG A 214 16.89 -3.45 -20.19
CA ARG A 214 17.06 -2.06 -20.63
C ARG A 214 16.57 -1.05 -19.58
N ASP A 215 15.45 -1.34 -18.94
CA ASP A 215 14.90 -0.47 -17.90
C ASP A 215 15.72 -0.54 -16.60
N VAL A 216 16.21 -1.73 -16.24
CA VAL A 216 17.13 -1.97 -15.11
C VAL A 216 18.42 -1.19 -15.30
N ASP A 217 19.07 -1.26 -16.46
CA ASP A 217 20.34 -0.55 -16.70
C ASP A 217 20.19 0.97 -16.49
N ARG A 218 19.06 1.52 -16.95
CA ARG A 218 18.73 2.94 -16.75
C ARG A 218 18.43 3.24 -15.29
N ALA A 219 17.71 2.36 -14.61
CA ALA A 219 17.36 2.52 -13.20
C ALA A 219 18.59 2.44 -12.30
N LEU A 220 19.52 1.52 -12.58
CA LEU A 220 20.79 1.40 -11.86
C LEU A 220 21.62 2.69 -12.00
N ARG A 221 21.72 3.26 -13.20
CA ARG A 221 22.39 4.58 -13.38
C ARG A 221 21.73 5.68 -12.55
N ALA A 222 20.40 5.72 -12.50
CA ALA A 222 19.67 6.69 -11.69
C ALA A 222 19.85 6.45 -10.18
N LEU A 223 19.90 5.18 -9.77
CA LEU A 223 20.09 4.76 -8.38
C LEU A 223 21.49 5.16 -7.87
N GLU A 224 22.53 4.88 -8.64
CA GLU A 224 23.92 5.24 -8.29
C GLU A 224 24.12 6.75 -8.22
N ALA A 225 23.50 7.52 -9.13
CA ALA A 225 23.51 8.97 -9.08
C ALA A 225 22.85 9.49 -7.79
N ALA A 226 21.70 8.95 -7.40
CA ALA A 226 21.04 9.30 -6.14
C ALA A 226 21.85 8.84 -4.90
N GLN A 227 22.58 7.73 -5.00
CA GLN A 227 23.47 7.25 -3.94
C GLN A 227 24.65 8.19 -3.67
N ALA A 228 25.20 8.83 -4.69
CA ALA A 228 26.23 9.85 -4.51
C ALA A 228 25.71 11.04 -3.67
N GLU A 229 24.42 11.37 -3.76
CA GLU A 229 23.80 12.47 -3.01
C GLU A 229 23.31 12.06 -1.60
N LEU A 230 22.80 10.83 -1.46
CA LEU A 230 22.11 10.37 -0.25
C LEU A 230 22.97 9.48 0.66
N GLY A 231 24.00 8.82 0.13
CA GLY A 231 24.71 7.72 0.81
C GLY A 231 25.36 8.12 2.14
N ALA A 232 25.74 9.39 2.31
CA ALA A 232 26.32 9.90 3.56
C ALA A 232 25.28 10.26 4.64
N ARG A 233 23.98 10.27 4.32
CA ARG A 233 22.93 10.67 5.26
C ARG A 233 22.74 9.62 6.34
N ARG A 234 23.13 9.96 7.58
CA ARG A 234 22.83 9.16 8.77
C ARG A 234 21.36 9.32 9.15
N GLY A 235 20.71 8.22 9.55
CA GLY A 235 19.32 8.24 9.96
C GLY A 235 18.31 8.47 8.84
N PHE A 236 18.70 8.24 7.58
CA PHE A 236 17.80 8.30 6.44
C PHE A 236 16.65 7.29 6.61
N GLN A 237 15.41 7.77 6.48
CA GLN A 237 14.18 7.01 6.72
C GLN A 237 13.24 7.02 5.51
N GLY A 238 13.74 7.43 4.34
CA GLY A 238 12.90 7.66 3.16
C GLY A 238 11.92 8.78 3.41
N GLU A 239 12.41 10.02 3.51
CA GLU A 239 11.59 11.21 3.85
C GLU A 239 10.48 11.49 2.82
N ASN A 240 10.54 10.83 1.67
CA ASN A 240 9.54 10.89 0.63
C ASN A 240 8.48 9.77 0.72
N ILE A 241 8.50 8.92 1.75
CA ILE A 241 7.59 7.78 1.92
C ILE A 241 6.69 7.99 3.14
N TRP A 242 5.38 7.92 2.89
CA TRP A 242 4.32 7.97 3.89
C TRP A 242 3.81 6.55 4.12
N TRP A 243 4.19 5.97 5.25
CA TRP A 243 3.77 4.62 5.63
C TRP A 243 2.49 4.68 6.45
N GLY A 244 1.46 3.99 5.99
CA GLY A 244 0.19 3.94 6.69
C GLY A 244 -0.28 2.53 6.95
N THR A 245 -1.25 2.42 7.86
CA THR A 245 -1.96 1.17 8.09
C THR A 245 -3.46 1.31 7.90
N SER A 246 -4.08 0.22 7.44
CA SER A 246 -5.52 0.16 7.17
C SER A 246 -6.25 -0.45 8.35
N VAL A 247 -7.19 0.30 8.91
CA VAL A 247 -7.92 -0.02 10.13
C VAL A 247 -9.41 -0.06 9.81
N GLY A 248 -10.12 -1.12 10.22
CA GLY A 248 -11.58 -1.20 10.08
C GLY A 248 -12.37 -1.08 11.39
N SER A 249 -11.72 -1.32 12.53
CA SER A 249 -12.31 -1.35 13.87
C SER A 249 -11.33 -0.83 14.92
N HIS A 250 -11.78 -0.65 16.16
CA HIS A 250 -10.88 -0.28 17.25
C HIS A 250 -9.80 -1.33 17.52
N GLU A 251 -10.16 -2.61 17.43
CA GLU A 251 -9.22 -3.74 17.57
C GLU A 251 -8.12 -3.69 16.48
N ASP A 252 -8.48 -3.37 15.23
CA ASP A 252 -7.50 -3.17 14.17
C ASP A 252 -6.54 -2.00 14.52
N LEU A 253 -7.04 -0.93 15.14
CA LEU A 253 -6.21 0.22 15.55
C LEU A 253 -5.21 -0.19 16.64
N GLU A 254 -5.70 -0.84 17.70
CA GLU A 254 -4.88 -1.35 18.82
C GLU A 254 -3.83 -2.35 18.34
N ARG A 255 -4.16 -3.16 17.34
CA ARG A 255 -3.23 -4.11 16.73
C ARG A 255 -2.17 -3.43 15.86
N PHE A 256 -2.55 -2.48 15.02
CA PHE A 256 -1.69 -2.00 13.93
C PHE A 256 -0.97 -0.68 14.21
N TRP A 257 -1.54 0.20 15.03
CA TRP A 257 -0.90 1.47 15.37
C TRP A 257 0.42 1.27 16.13
N PRO A 258 0.51 0.43 17.18
CA PRO A 258 1.73 0.33 17.98
C PRO A 258 2.98 -0.08 17.20
N PRO A 259 2.97 -1.13 16.35
CA PRO A 259 4.13 -1.43 15.52
C PRO A 259 4.43 -0.33 14.49
N LEU A 260 3.42 0.33 13.90
CA LEU A 260 3.66 1.45 12.99
C LEU A 260 4.34 2.64 13.69
N ALA A 261 3.93 2.93 14.93
CA ALA A 261 4.54 3.97 15.75
C ALA A 261 6.01 3.65 16.10
N ARG A 262 6.34 2.36 16.30
CA ARG A 262 7.72 1.88 16.56
C ARG A 262 8.61 1.84 15.31
N ALA A 263 8.04 1.74 14.11
CA ALA A 263 8.83 1.68 12.89
C ALA A 263 9.69 2.95 12.69
N HIS A 264 10.93 2.80 12.25
CA HIS A 264 11.83 3.94 11.96
C HIS A 264 11.52 4.52 10.58
N VAL A 265 10.45 5.29 10.49
CA VAL A 265 9.95 5.91 9.25
C VAL A 265 9.68 7.41 9.46
N ALA A 266 9.85 8.17 8.39
CA ALA A 266 9.69 9.63 8.41
C ALA A 266 8.23 10.05 8.62
N HIS A 267 7.29 9.43 7.89
CA HIS A 267 5.89 9.83 7.91
C HIS A 267 4.91 8.69 8.18
N ARG A 268 3.85 8.97 8.96
CA ARG A 268 2.82 7.99 9.33
C ARG A 268 1.39 8.48 9.07
N TRP A 269 0.54 7.61 8.55
CA TRP A 269 -0.87 7.94 8.30
C TRP A 269 -1.81 6.75 8.56
N LEU A 270 -3.10 7.02 8.73
CA LEU A 270 -4.12 5.98 8.94
C LEU A 270 -5.15 6.00 7.81
N SER A 271 -5.47 4.81 7.30
CA SER A 271 -6.60 4.60 6.39
C SER A 271 -7.70 3.82 7.11
N ILE A 272 -8.68 4.55 7.63
CA ILE A 272 -9.85 3.98 8.30
C ILE A 272 -10.93 3.68 7.24
N GLU A 273 -10.61 2.73 6.36
CA GLU A 273 -11.42 2.38 5.19
C GLU A 273 -11.42 0.86 4.93
N PRO A 274 -12.59 0.19 4.98
CA PRO A 274 -13.87 0.72 5.44
C PRO A 274 -13.93 0.91 6.96
N LEU A 275 -14.57 1.98 7.43
CA LEU A 275 -14.96 2.14 8.84
C LEU A 275 -16.14 1.22 9.15
N LEU A 276 -15.90 0.14 9.91
CA LEU A 276 -16.89 -0.91 10.20
C LEU A 276 -17.43 -0.88 11.64
N GLY A 277 -16.85 -0.06 12.51
CA GLY A 277 -17.20 -0.02 13.92
C GLY A 277 -16.64 1.21 14.61
N GLU A 278 -16.64 1.21 15.93
CA GLU A 278 -16.03 2.27 16.70
C GLU A 278 -14.51 2.30 16.46
N VAL A 279 -13.93 3.50 16.35
CA VAL A 279 -12.48 3.75 16.40
C VAL A 279 -12.25 4.98 17.29
N ARG A 280 -11.36 4.87 18.27
CA ARG A 280 -10.98 5.96 19.18
C ARG A 280 -9.50 6.26 19.00
N LEU A 281 -9.18 7.37 18.32
CA LEU A 281 -7.79 7.70 17.98
C LEU A 281 -6.98 8.17 19.21
N ARG A 282 -7.66 8.75 20.20
CA ARG A 282 -7.04 9.26 21.43
C ARG A 282 -6.84 8.22 22.53
N ARG A 283 -7.32 6.99 22.31
CA ARG A 283 -7.25 5.91 23.29
C ARG A 283 -6.91 4.61 22.59
N VAL A 284 -5.63 4.34 22.42
CA VAL A 284 -5.15 3.07 21.87
C VAL A 284 -4.52 2.28 23.01
N VAL A 285 -5.14 1.18 23.41
CA VAL A 285 -4.59 0.32 24.46
C VAL A 285 -3.56 -0.60 23.83
N VAL A 286 -2.36 -0.62 24.42
CA VAL A 286 -1.31 -1.56 24.01
C VAL A 286 -1.08 -2.60 25.11
N ASP A 287 -1.37 -3.85 24.78
CA ASP A 287 -0.82 -4.98 25.52
C ASP A 287 0.63 -5.15 25.07
N HIS A 288 1.58 -4.86 25.95
CA HIS A 288 3.00 -5.06 25.64
C HIS A 288 3.32 -6.57 25.70
N PRO A 289 3.61 -7.27 24.58
CA PRO A 289 4.07 -8.64 24.68
C PRO A 289 5.49 -8.66 25.22
N ILE A 290 5.75 -9.60 26.11
CA ILE A 290 7.03 -9.89 26.76
C ILE A 290 8.03 -10.34 25.68
N GLN A 291 8.90 -9.42 25.21
CA GLN A 291 10.23 -9.66 24.64
C GLN A 291 10.89 -8.36 24.11
N ASP A 292 10.62 -7.20 24.72
CA ASP A 292 11.37 -5.97 24.42
C ASP A 292 12.48 -5.79 25.48
N PRO A 293 13.77 -5.79 25.10
CA PRO A 293 14.88 -5.55 26.02
C PRO A 293 14.88 -4.15 26.67
N TRP A 294 14.04 -3.22 26.21
CA TRP A 294 14.14 -1.79 26.56
C TRP A 294 13.12 -1.29 27.61
N LEU A 295 12.28 -2.14 28.20
CA LEU A 295 11.31 -1.73 29.23
C LEU A 295 11.33 -2.67 30.45
N PRO A 296 11.44 -2.14 31.70
CA PRO A 296 11.34 -2.96 32.91
C PRO A 296 10.00 -3.67 33.04
N LEU A 297 10.05 -4.89 33.58
CA LEU A 297 8.96 -5.85 33.78
C LEU A 297 7.81 -5.30 34.63
N THR A 298 6.84 -4.60 34.02
CA THR A 298 5.48 -4.49 34.56
C THR A 298 4.47 -4.41 33.42
N THR A 299 3.60 -5.41 33.31
CA THR A 299 2.42 -5.41 32.45
C THR A 299 1.51 -4.25 32.86
N ARG A 300 1.63 -3.11 32.18
CA ARG A 300 0.63 -2.04 32.25
C ARG A 300 0.12 -1.81 30.84
N GLN A 301 -1.18 -1.91 30.67
CA GLN A 301 -1.87 -1.34 29.53
C GLN A 301 -1.56 0.16 29.52
N ILE A 302 -0.91 0.62 28.46
CA ILE A 302 -0.64 2.05 28.25
C ILE A 302 -1.69 2.54 27.26
N GLU A 303 -2.38 3.62 27.62
CA GLU A 303 -3.22 4.34 26.67
C GLU A 303 -2.34 5.29 25.86
N LEU A 304 -2.26 5.05 24.55
CA LEU A 304 -1.59 5.94 23.61
C LEU A 304 -2.63 6.82 22.92
N ASP A 305 -2.28 8.08 22.67
CA ASP A 305 -3.03 8.97 21.78
C ASP A 305 -2.30 9.00 20.43
N ALA A 306 -2.91 8.41 19.40
CA ALA A 306 -2.34 8.36 18.04
C ALA A 306 -2.24 9.76 17.39
N LEU A 307 -2.98 10.75 17.92
CA LEU A 307 -3.00 12.13 17.44
C LEU A 307 -2.11 13.07 18.26
N SER A 308 -1.45 12.59 19.31
CA SER A 308 -0.53 13.40 20.10
C SER A 308 0.88 12.81 20.09
N ARG A 309 1.89 13.64 20.34
CA ARG A 309 3.30 13.20 20.51
C ARG A 309 3.52 12.58 21.89
N GLY A 310 2.68 11.63 22.29
CA GLY A 310 2.73 10.98 23.58
C GLY A 310 3.97 10.10 23.76
N ILE A 311 4.35 9.89 25.02
CA ILE A 311 5.32 8.90 25.47
C ILE A 311 4.76 7.49 25.14
N PRO A 312 5.59 6.52 24.70
CA PRO A 312 7.06 6.51 24.74
C PRO A 312 7.75 6.95 23.44
N SER A 313 7.04 7.27 22.36
CA SER A 313 7.68 7.47 21.05
C SER A 313 7.78 8.93 20.59
N GLY A 314 6.94 9.85 21.08
CA GLY A 314 6.87 11.22 20.55
C GLY A 314 6.38 11.27 19.09
N VAL A 315 5.79 10.18 18.60
CA VAL A 315 5.35 9.97 17.22
C VAL A 315 3.83 10.11 17.13
N GLN A 316 3.36 10.81 16.11
CA GLN A 316 1.95 11.12 15.87
C GLN A 316 1.54 10.71 14.44
N VAL A 317 0.26 10.40 14.24
CA VAL A 317 -0.35 10.27 12.91
C VAL A 317 -0.44 11.65 12.25
N GLU A 318 0.11 11.78 11.04
CA GLU A 318 0.16 13.05 10.31
C GLU A 318 -1.00 13.23 9.33
N TRP A 319 -1.76 12.16 9.05
CA TRP A 319 -2.92 12.21 8.17
C TRP A 319 -3.88 11.05 8.43
N VAL A 320 -5.18 11.33 8.39
CA VAL A 320 -6.23 10.32 8.54
C VAL A 320 -7.15 10.36 7.34
N VAL A 321 -7.40 9.21 6.75
CA VAL A 321 -8.43 8.99 5.74
C VAL A 321 -9.53 8.16 6.37
N VAL A 322 -10.79 8.55 6.18
CA VAL A 322 -11.96 7.83 6.70
C VAL A 322 -13.05 7.69 5.64
N GLY A 323 -13.66 6.52 5.58
CA GLY A 323 -14.72 6.26 4.61
C GLY A 323 -15.41 4.91 4.78
N GLY A 324 -16.65 4.85 4.31
CA GLY A 324 -17.48 3.64 4.35
C GLY A 324 -17.15 2.65 3.24
N GLU A 325 -17.67 1.43 3.40
CA GLU A 325 -17.46 0.35 2.43
C GLU A 325 -18.20 0.61 1.11
N SER A 326 -17.45 0.52 0.01
CA SER A 326 -18.02 0.28 -1.32
C SER A 326 -18.22 -1.21 -1.52
N VAL A 327 -19.31 -1.61 -2.16
CA VAL A 327 -19.57 -3.01 -2.50
C VAL A 327 -19.69 -3.22 -4.00
N GLN A 328 -19.31 -4.40 -4.44
CA GLN A 328 -19.55 -4.89 -5.80
C GLN A 328 -20.96 -5.50 -5.90
N PRO A 329 -21.51 -5.67 -7.12
CA PRO A 329 -22.76 -6.38 -7.33
C PRO A 329 -22.75 -7.76 -6.65
N GLY A 330 -23.82 -8.12 -5.95
CA GLY A 330 -23.93 -9.39 -5.23
C GLY A 330 -23.31 -9.44 -3.83
N GLN A 331 -22.63 -8.38 -3.37
CA GLN A 331 -22.11 -8.29 -2.00
C GLN A 331 -23.07 -7.58 -1.05
N THR A 332 -23.18 -8.07 0.17
CA THR A 332 -23.97 -7.44 1.25
C THR A 332 -23.19 -6.30 1.88
N PRO A 333 -23.64 -5.03 1.77
CA PRO A 333 -22.92 -3.91 2.36
C PRO A 333 -22.91 -3.98 3.90
N ARG A 334 -21.86 -3.41 4.49
CA ARG A 334 -21.72 -3.28 5.95
C ARG A 334 -21.90 -1.82 6.35
N PRO A 335 -22.68 -1.53 7.40
CA PRO A 335 -22.98 -0.17 7.79
C PRO A 335 -21.75 0.56 8.31
N MET A 336 -21.53 1.77 7.83
CA MET A 336 -20.59 2.71 8.45
C MET A 336 -21.29 3.46 9.60
N PRO A 337 -20.75 3.43 10.83
CA PRO A 337 -21.27 4.22 11.94
C PRO A 337 -20.97 5.72 11.77
N ILE A 338 -22.01 6.53 11.57
CA ILE A 338 -21.85 7.99 11.32
C ILE A 338 -21.24 8.69 12.53
N ALA A 339 -21.72 8.39 13.74
CA ALA A 339 -21.19 8.97 14.97
C ALA A 339 -19.69 8.70 15.18
N ALA A 340 -19.18 7.56 14.69
CA ALA A 340 -17.75 7.27 14.75
C ALA A 340 -16.96 8.12 13.74
N ALA A 341 -17.50 8.33 12.53
CA ALA A 341 -16.88 9.21 11.54
C ALA A 341 -16.84 10.67 12.02
N GLU A 342 -17.93 11.17 12.60
CA GLU A 342 -18.00 12.52 13.19
C GLU A 342 -16.94 12.71 14.28
N ARG A 343 -16.82 11.74 15.20
CA ARG A 343 -15.82 11.80 16.27
C ARG A 343 -14.39 11.76 15.74
N ILE A 344 -14.10 10.91 14.76
CA ILE A 344 -12.76 10.84 14.14
C ILE A 344 -12.39 12.19 13.53
N ILE A 345 -13.31 12.83 12.80
CA ILE A 345 -13.10 14.15 12.21
C ILE A 345 -12.85 15.20 13.30
N ALA A 346 -13.70 15.24 14.32
CA ALA A 346 -13.55 16.17 15.45
C ALA A 346 -12.23 15.98 16.20
N ASP A 347 -11.83 14.73 16.47
CA ASP A 347 -10.57 14.39 17.13
C ASP A 347 -9.37 14.89 16.33
N CYS A 348 -9.38 14.69 15.00
CA CYS A 348 -8.33 15.14 14.09
C CYS A 348 -8.25 16.67 14.04
N GLN A 349 -9.39 17.36 13.91
CA GLN A 349 -9.46 18.82 13.91
C GLN A 349 -8.95 19.42 15.22
N ALA A 350 -9.35 18.85 16.36
CA ALA A 350 -8.86 19.27 17.68
C ALA A 350 -7.34 19.04 17.86
N ALA A 351 -6.77 18.04 17.17
CA ALA A 351 -5.33 17.77 17.18
C ALA A 351 -4.54 18.52 16.08
N GLY A 352 -5.21 19.24 15.18
CA GLY A 352 -4.58 19.86 14.01
C GLY A 352 -4.03 18.85 13.00
N VAL A 353 -4.55 17.63 12.98
CA VAL A 353 -4.18 16.58 12.02
C VAL A 353 -5.11 16.67 10.82
N PRO A 354 -4.59 16.82 9.58
CA PRO A 354 -5.40 16.82 8.39
C PRO A 354 -6.25 15.54 8.29
N VAL A 355 -7.54 15.69 7.98
CA VAL A 355 -8.47 14.58 7.79
C VAL A 355 -9.15 14.60 6.42
N PHE A 356 -9.25 13.43 5.79
CA PHE A 356 -9.91 13.25 4.51
C PHE A 356 -11.10 12.30 4.65
N PHE A 357 -12.31 12.85 4.60
CA PHE A 357 -13.54 12.07 4.48
C PHE A 357 -13.80 11.73 3.01
N LYS A 358 -13.75 10.44 2.69
CA LYS A 358 -13.90 9.94 1.32
C LYS A 358 -15.35 9.86 0.90
N GLN A 359 -16.14 9.02 1.59
CA GLN A 359 -17.54 8.73 1.28
C GLN A 359 -18.23 8.03 2.45
N MET A 360 -19.56 8.01 2.47
CA MET A 360 -20.33 7.32 3.52
C MET A 360 -20.43 5.80 3.32
N GLY A 361 -20.06 5.28 2.14
CA GLY A 361 -20.28 3.89 1.77
C GLY A 361 -21.73 3.60 1.36
N LYS A 362 -22.04 2.34 1.06
CA LYS A 362 -23.40 1.94 0.61
C LYS A 362 -24.42 1.86 1.74
N GLN A 363 -23.97 1.57 2.94
CA GLN A 363 -24.85 1.46 4.09
C GLN A 363 -24.26 2.26 5.25
N THR A 364 -25.12 2.94 6.00
CA THR A 364 -24.76 3.73 7.17
C THR A 364 -25.66 3.36 8.34
N ILE A 365 -25.18 3.61 9.55
CA ILE A 365 -25.97 3.49 10.78
C ILE A 365 -25.82 4.79 11.58
N ASP A 366 -26.95 5.37 11.95
CA ASP A 366 -26.98 6.58 12.77
C ASP A 366 -26.93 6.27 14.29
N ALA A 367 -26.96 7.30 15.12
CA ALA A 367 -26.91 7.16 16.57
C ALA A 367 -28.14 6.44 17.18
N SER A 368 -29.27 6.43 16.47
CA SER A 368 -30.48 5.69 16.89
C SER A 368 -30.43 4.20 16.52
N GLY A 369 -29.42 3.80 15.73
CA GLY A 369 -29.32 2.46 15.17
C GLY A 369 -30.07 2.30 13.85
N LEU A 370 -30.64 3.38 13.30
CA LEU A 370 -31.35 3.32 12.02
C LEU A 370 -30.34 3.11 10.89
N VAL A 371 -30.56 2.04 10.14
CA VAL A 371 -29.77 1.69 8.98
C VAL A 371 -30.32 2.40 7.75
N GLN A 372 -29.47 3.13 7.05
CA GLN A 372 -29.79 3.75 5.76
C GLN A 372 -28.98 3.08 4.65
N ILE A 373 -29.61 2.79 3.52
CA ILE A 373 -28.98 2.16 2.37
C ILE A 373 -29.02 3.15 1.20
N GLY A 374 -27.85 3.53 0.71
CA GLY A 374 -27.71 4.37 -0.47
C GLY A 374 -28.06 3.60 -1.75
N GLU A 375 -28.67 4.30 -2.71
CA GLU A 375 -29.10 3.71 -4.00
C GLU A 375 -27.93 3.27 -4.90
N ARG A 376 -26.72 3.83 -4.69
CA ARG A 376 -25.55 3.60 -5.56
C ARG A 376 -24.65 2.50 -5.02
N ALA A 377 -24.11 1.67 -5.92
CA ALA A 377 -23.18 0.58 -5.57
C ALA A 377 -21.89 1.04 -4.87
N LYS A 378 -21.35 2.20 -5.27
CA LYS A 378 -20.15 2.78 -4.64
C LYS A 378 -20.44 3.42 -3.28
N GLY A 379 -21.70 3.65 -2.96
CA GLY A 379 -22.13 4.36 -1.76
C GLY A 379 -22.73 5.73 -2.00
N VAL A 380 -23.20 6.37 -0.93
CA VAL A 380 -23.60 7.78 -0.96
C VAL A 380 -22.35 8.61 -1.28
N PRO A 381 -22.33 9.32 -2.43
CA PRO A 381 -21.22 10.18 -2.81
C PRO A 381 -20.93 11.23 -1.74
N TYR A 382 -19.69 11.70 -1.70
CA TYR A 382 -19.27 12.79 -0.81
C TYR A 382 -20.16 14.03 -0.93
N GLU A 383 -20.59 14.35 -2.16
CA GLU A 383 -21.43 15.52 -2.44
C GLU A 383 -22.77 15.48 -1.70
N ASP A 384 -23.28 14.27 -1.45
CA ASP A 384 -24.57 14.01 -0.83
C ASP A 384 -24.45 13.75 0.69
N ALA A 385 -23.24 13.78 1.24
CA ALA A 385 -23.02 13.61 2.67
C ALA A 385 -23.50 14.83 3.48
N PRO A 386 -23.81 14.68 4.78
CA PRO A 386 -24.03 15.81 5.69
C PRO A 386 -22.84 16.78 5.71
N ASP A 387 -23.11 18.08 5.80
CA ASP A 387 -22.06 19.11 5.66
C ASP A 387 -20.95 19.03 6.72
N HIS A 388 -21.28 18.57 7.93
CA HIS A 388 -20.29 18.38 9.00
C HIS A 388 -19.30 17.22 8.72
N LEU A 389 -19.62 16.29 7.81
CA LEU A 389 -18.69 15.25 7.36
C LEU A 389 -17.85 15.69 6.15
N LYS A 390 -18.20 16.81 5.50
CA LYS A 390 -17.56 17.26 4.25
C LYS A 390 -16.20 17.92 4.50
N VAL A 391 -15.22 17.12 4.90
CA VAL A 391 -13.83 17.53 5.13
C VAL A 391 -12.89 16.75 4.21
N ARG A 392 -12.06 17.46 3.42
CA ARG A 392 -11.06 16.87 2.51
C ARG A 392 -9.75 17.65 2.61
N GLU A 393 -9.06 17.48 3.72
CA GLU A 393 -7.76 18.09 3.98
C GLU A 393 -6.65 17.15 3.54
N LEU A 394 -5.63 17.72 2.88
CA LEU A 394 -4.44 17.00 2.47
C LEU A 394 -3.23 17.56 3.24
N PRO A 395 -2.25 16.70 3.58
CA PRO A 395 -0.98 17.16 4.12
C PRO A 395 -0.32 18.20 3.21
N ALA A 396 0.33 19.20 3.80
CA ALA A 396 1.00 20.27 3.06
C ALA A 396 2.01 19.72 2.03
N ALA A 397 2.67 18.60 2.35
CA ALA A 397 3.60 17.90 1.46
C ALA A 397 2.95 17.42 0.15
N PHE A 398 1.64 17.21 0.12
CA PHE A 398 0.91 16.70 -1.05
C PHE A 398 0.39 17.83 -1.95
N LEU A 399 0.23 19.04 -1.43
CA LEU A 399 -0.32 20.19 -2.17
C LEU A 399 0.51 20.55 -3.42
N ARG A 400 1.81 20.23 -3.44
CA ARG A 400 2.67 20.44 -4.62
C ARG A 400 2.23 19.65 -5.86
N TYR A 401 1.40 18.62 -5.69
CA TYR A 401 0.90 17.74 -6.76
C TYR A 401 -0.52 18.07 -7.23
N GLU A 402 -1.19 19.04 -6.63
CA GLU A 402 -2.54 19.47 -7.05
C GLU A 402 -2.56 20.33 -8.32
N ARG A 403 -1.37 20.77 -8.79
CA ARG A 403 -1.21 21.68 -9.93
C ARG A 403 -1.30 21.00 -11.29
#